data_AF-A0A8C8TTM3-F1
#
_entry.id   AF-A0A8C8TTM3-F1
#
_cell.length_a   1.000
_cell.length_b   1.000
_cell.length_c   1.000
_cell.angle_alpha   90.00
_cell.angle_beta   90.00
_cell.angle_gamma   90.00
#
_symmetry.space_group_name_H-M   'P 1'
#
loop_
_entity.id
_entity.type
_entity.pdbx_description
1 polymer ?
#
loop_
_entity_poly.entity_id
_entity_poly.type
_entity_poly.pdbx_seq_one_letter_code
_entity_poly.pdbx_strand_id
1 'polypeptide(L)'
;MLTATAEVPTTADAPGSAEPPWAWRDAPIATLVRRIQQLQNERAQAFRRLDQAHRQYLRSGQHHDFPRYRSVVHEVTQVFAAASREVLAVEAELAGPRAQLMLARHVRSLQELEQTRLATVALLQVMGTPGVSGQEDPEKLRQLKINFHPLL
;
A
#
# COMPACT_ATOMS: atom_id res chain seq x y z
N MET A 1 14.70 -65.37 11.60
CA MET A 1 13.89 -64.72 12.65
C MET A 1 13.90 -63.22 12.40
N LEU A 2 12.72 -62.69 12.06
CA LEU A 2 12.20 -61.31 12.11
C LEU A 2 13.14 -60.11 11.82
N THR A 3 12.93 -59.57 10.62
CA THR A 3 13.18 -58.20 10.15
C THR A 3 12.41 -57.15 10.96
N ALA A 4 13.04 -56.01 11.28
CA ALA A 4 12.36 -54.80 11.72
C ALA A 4 12.73 -53.65 10.78
N THR A 5 11.88 -53.44 9.78
CA THR A 5 11.82 -52.25 8.94
C THR A 5 11.25 -51.12 9.79
N ALA A 6 12.04 -50.07 10.06
CA ALA A 6 11.51 -48.83 10.62
C ALA A 6 11.07 -47.94 9.46
N GLU A 7 9.77 -47.95 9.18
CA GLU A 7 9.12 -47.10 8.20
C GLU A 7 9.25 -45.63 8.61
N VAL A 8 9.76 -44.82 7.68
CA VAL A 8 9.71 -43.37 7.74
C VAL A 8 8.26 -42.96 7.49
N PRO A 9 7.58 -42.26 8.41
CA PRO A 9 6.27 -41.73 8.10
C PRO A 9 6.45 -40.59 7.10
N THR A 10 6.07 -40.86 5.86
CA THR A 10 5.78 -39.86 4.82
C THR A 10 4.60 -39.04 5.31
N THR A 11 4.89 -37.93 5.96
CA THR A 11 3.87 -36.93 6.28
C THR A 11 3.49 -36.21 5.00
N ALA A 12 2.35 -36.61 4.48
CA ALA A 12 1.33 -35.77 3.87
C ALA A 12 1.83 -34.68 2.91
N ASP A 13 1.69 -35.02 1.62
CA ASP A 13 1.23 -34.16 0.54
C ASP A 13 0.56 -32.88 1.09
N ALA A 14 1.36 -31.81 1.18
CA ALA A 14 0.82 -30.48 1.39
C ALA A 14 0.11 -30.09 0.09
N PRO A 15 -1.17 -29.68 0.13
CA PRO A 15 -1.87 -29.28 -1.07
C PRO A 15 -1.09 -28.12 -1.67
N GLY A 16 -0.59 -28.34 -2.87
CA GLY A 16 0.18 -27.35 -3.61
C GLY A 16 -0.53 -26.02 -3.49
N SER A 17 0.16 -25.04 -2.89
CA SER A 17 -0.20 -23.65 -2.99
C SER A 17 -0.43 -23.38 -4.46
N ALA A 18 -1.69 -23.40 -4.89
CA ALA A 18 -2.08 -22.86 -6.16
C ALA A 18 -1.76 -21.39 -6.03
N GLU A 19 -0.54 -21.01 -6.41
CA GLU A 19 -0.17 -19.62 -6.54
C GLU A 19 -1.30 -18.98 -7.35
N PRO A 20 -1.90 -17.89 -6.83
CA PRO A 20 -2.96 -17.23 -7.57
C PRO A 20 -2.42 -17.00 -8.99
N PRO A 21 -3.18 -17.36 -10.04
CA PRO A 21 -2.73 -17.18 -11.41
C PRO A 21 -2.27 -15.74 -11.52
N TRP A 22 -0.97 -15.52 -11.68
CA TRP A 22 -0.42 -14.17 -11.68
C TRP A 22 -1.19 -13.41 -12.75
N ALA A 23 -1.85 -12.33 -12.32
CA ALA A 23 -2.87 -11.65 -13.13
C ALA A 23 -2.30 -11.13 -14.46
N TRP A 24 -0.98 -11.09 -14.57
CA TRP A 24 -0.24 -10.60 -15.71
C TRP A 24 0.20 -11.71 -16.67
N ARG A 25 -0.17 -13.00 -16.43
CA ARG A 25 0.20 -14.16 -17.27
C ARG A 25 -0.21 -13.91 -18.69
N ASP A 26 0.80 -13.75 -19.55
CA ASP A 26 0.64 -13.54 -20.99
C ASP A 26 -0.13 -12.24 -21.37
N ALA A 27 -0.40 -11.35 -20.41
CA ALA A 27 -1.09 -10.10 -20.67
C ALA A 27 -0.27 -9.20 -21.62
N PRO A 28 -0.85 -8.54 -22.63
CA PRO A 28 -0.09 -7.61 -23.46
C PRO A 28 0.61 -6.51 -22.65
N ILE A 29 1.77 -6.03 -23.10
CA ILE A 29 2.48 -4.90 -22.42
C ILE A 29 1.56 -3.67 -22.30
N ALA A 30 0.74 -3.41 -23.32
CA ALA A 30 -0.24 -2.32 -23.29
C ALA A 30 -1.25 -2.46 -22.13
N THR A 31 -1.61 -3.69 -21.76
CA THR A 31 -2.50 -3.97 -20.61
C THR A 31 -1.81 -3.59 -19.30
N LEU A 32 -0.52 -3.92 -19.13
CA LEU A 32 0.25 -3.53 -17.95
C LEU A 32 0.36 -2.01 -17.82
N VAL A 33 0.69 -1.32 -18.92
CA VAL A 33 0.78 0.15 -18.93
C VAL A 33 -0.57 0.78 -18.58
N ARG A 34 -1.67 0.27 -19.15
CA ARG A 34 -3.02 0.75 -18.81
C ARG A 34 -3.37 0.50 -17.35
N ARG A 35 -2.97 -0.64 -16.79
CA ARG A 35 -3.20 -0.90 -15.37
C ARG A 35 -2.41 0.06 -14.49
N ILE A 36 -1.14 0.34 -14.79
CA ILE A 36 -0.35 1.34 -14.07
C ILE A 36 -1.06 2.69 -14.08
N GLN A 37 -1.58 3.14 -15.23
CA GLN A 37 -2.35 4.38 -15.33
C GLN A 37 -3.61 4.36 -14.46
N GLN A 38 -4.33 3.24 -14.44
CA GLN A 38 -5.50 3.08 -13.57
C GLN A 38 -5.12 3.15 -12.08
N LEU A 39 -4.03 2.48 -11.67
CA LEU A 39 -3.52 2.52 -10.31
C LEU A 39 -3.10 3.94 -9.91
N GLN A 40 -2.53 4.73 -10.83
CA GLN A 40 -2.25 6.15 -10.58
C GLN A 40 -3.53 6.98 -10.40
N ASN A 41 -4.58 6.69 -11.17
CA ASN A 41 -5.87 7.36 -11.00
C ASN A 41 -6.53 7.01 -9.65
N GLU A 42 -6.47 5.73 -9.24
CA GLU A 42 -6.96 5.26 -7.94
C GLU A 42 -6.23 5.97 -6.79
N ARG A 43 -4.90 6.05 -6.85
CA ARG A 43 -4.09 6.80 -5.88
C ARG A 43 -4.41 8.29 -5.87
N ALA A 44 -4.57 8.92 -7.03
CA ALA A 44 -4.92 10.33 -7.12
C ALA A 44 -6.30 10.61 -6.50
N GLN A 45 -7.26 9.71 -6.66
CA GLN A 45 -8.56 9.78 -5.99
C GLN A 45 -8.42 9.61 -4.47
N ALA A 46 -7.61 8.66 -4.01
CA ALA A 46 -7.33 8.43 -2.60
C ALA A 46 -6.70 9.67 -1.93
N PHE A 47 -5.73 10.32 -2.59
CA PHE A 47 -5.17 11.59 -2.12
C PHE A 47 -6.21 12.69 -2.01
N ARG A 48 -7.09 12.85 -3.01
CA ARG A 48 -8.18 13.85 -2.95
C ARG A 48 -9.14 13.58 -1.80
N ARG A 49 -9.51 12.33 -1.57
CA ARG A 49 -10.37 11.92 -0.45
C ARG A 49 -9.71 12.23 0.90
N LEU A 50 -8.42 11.93 1.03
CA LEU A 50 -7.65 12.21 2.23
C LEU A 50 -7.57 13.72 2.53
N ASP A 51 -7.26 14.53 1.51
CA ASP A 51 -7.21 15.99 1.62
C ASP A 51 -8.57 16.59 2.00
N GLN A 52 -9.66 16.11 1.39
CA GLN A 52 -11.01 16.54 1.74
C GLN A 52 -11.36 16.19 3.19
N ALA A 53 -11.07 14.95 3.62
CA ALA A 53 -11.33 14.51 4.99
C ALA A 53 -10.50 15.31 6.00
N HIS A 54 -9.24 15.61 5.67
CA HIS A 54 -8.38 16.42 6.52
C HIS A 54 -8.91 17.86 6.66
N ARG A 55 -9.31 18.50 5.54
CA ARG A 55 -9.94 19.83 5.61
C ARG A 55 -11.24 19.84 6.41
N GLN A 56 -12.06 18.79 6.27
CA GLN A 56 -13.29 18.67 7.05
C GLN A 56 -12.98 18.50 8.54
N TYR A 57 -11.98 17.69 8.88
CA TYR A 57 -11.47 17.53 10.23
C TYR A 57 -10.98 18.86 10.82
N LEU A 58 -10.22 19.67 10.07
CA LEU A 58 -9.77 20.98 10.56
C LEU A 58 -10.92 21.97 10.75
N ARG A 59 -11.95 21.92 9.89
CA ARG A 59 -13.12 22.82 9.95
C ARG A 59 -14.15 22.47 11.02
N SER A 60 -14.13 21.26 11.58
CA SER A 60 -15.13 20.84 12.58
C SER A 60 -14.98 21.56 13.94
N GLY A 61 -13.97 22.41 14.12
CA GLY A 61 -13.83 23.26 15.30
C GLY A 61 -13.59 22.48 16.59
N GLN A 62 -14.10 22.97 17.72
CA GLN A 62 -13.82 22.43 19.07
C GLN A 62 -14.24 20.95 19.29
N HIS A 63 -15.05 20.38 18.39
CA HIS A 63 -15.50 18.97 18.43
C HIS A 63 -14.96 18.20 17.24
N HIS A 64 -13.62 18.16 17.10
CA HIS A 64 -12.98 17.40 16.04
C HIS A 64 -13.48 15.95 16.00
N ASP A 65 -14.13 15.57 14.89
CA ASP A 65 -14.58 14.19 14.64
C ASP A 65 -13.39 13.33 14.19
N PHE A 66 -12.49 13.09 15.14
CA PHE A 66 -11.31 12.27 14.94
C PHE A 66 -11.64 10.82 14.55
N PRO A 67 -12.67 10.14 15.11
CA PRO A 67 -13.03 8.79 14.68
C PRO A 67 -13.36 8.72 13.19
N ARG A 68 -14.14 9.67 12.67
CA ARG A 68 -14.47 9.73 11.23
C ARG A 68 -13.23 9.99 10.38
N TYR A 69 -12.39 10.94 10.78
CA TYR A 69 -11.14 11.21 10.05
C TYR A 69 -10.22 9.99 10.01
N ARG A 70 -10.03 9.32 11.15
CA ARG A 70 -9.23 8.09 11.27
C ARG A 70 -9.76 6.97 10.38
N SER A 71 -11.08 6.78 10.30
CA SER A 71 -11.69 5.79 9.42
C SER A 71 -11.33 6.05 7.96
N VAL A 72 -11.41 7.31 7.49
CA VAL A 72 -11.01 7.66 6.12
C VAL A 72 -9.52 7.46 5.89
N VAL A 73 -8.67 7.83 6.85
CA VAL A 73 -7.21 7.57 6.76
C VAL A 73 -6.95 6.08 6.58
N HIS A 74 -7.63 5.22 7.36
CA HIS A 74 -7.47 3.78 7.26
C HIS A 74 -7.90 3.23 5.89
N GLU A 75 -9.07 3.64 5.38
CA GLU A 75 -9.55 3.24 4.05
C GLU A 75 -8.57 3.67 2.94
N VAL A 76 -8.11 4.92 2.98
CA VAL A 76 -7.16 5.46 2.02
C VAL A 76 -5.83 4.70 2.08
N THR A 77 -5.35 4.39 3.28
CA THR A 77 -4.15 3.55 3.50
C THR A 77 -4.29 2.18 2.85
N GLN A 78 -5.44 1.52 2.97
CA GLN A 78 -5.68 0.24 2.32
C GLN A 78 -5.63 0.35 0.79
N VAL A 79 -6.21 1.41 0.22
CA VAL A 79 -6.16 1.68 -1.23
C VAL A 79 -4.72 1.87 -1.70
N PHE A 80 -3.92 2.67 -1.00
CA PHE A 80 -2.50 2.83 -1.32
C PHE A 80 -1.72 1.52 -1.23
N ALA A 81 -1.96 0.73 -0.18
CA ALA A 81 -1.29 -0.55 0.02
C ALA A 81 -1.63 -1.55 -1.10
N ALA A 82 -2.90 -1.65 -1.48
CA ALA A 82 -3.36 -2.50 -2.57
C ALA A 82 -2.72 -2.07 -3.91
N ALA A 83 -2.77 -0.78 -4.22
CA ALA A 83 -2.16 -0.25 -5.44
C ALA A 83 -0.63 -0.48 -5.48
N SER A 84 0.05 -0.36 -4.34
CA SER A 84 1.50 -0.60 -4.24
C SER A 84 1.88 -2.05 -4.46
N ARG A 85 1.16 -3.00 -3.86
CA ARG A 85 1.39 -4.43 -4.13
C ARG A 85 1.22 -4.75 -5.61
N GLU A 86 0.21 -4.16 -6.24
CA GLU A 86 -0.07 -4.44 -7.65
C GLU A 86 0.96 -3.79 -8.59
N VAL A 87 1.40 -2.56 -8.32
CA VAL A 87 2.50 -1.93 -9.07
C VAL A 87 3.78 -2.76 -8.96
N LEU A 88 4.11 -3.27 -7.77
CA LEU A 88 5.29 -4.13 -7.57
C LEU A 88 5.17 -5.44 -8.37
N ALA A 89 3.98 -6.03 -8.44
CA ALA A 89 3.74 -7.22 -9.27
C ALA A 89 3.92 -6.90 -10.77
N VAL A 90 3.45 -5.74 -11.24
CA VAL A 90 3.65 -5.31 -12.63
C VAL A 90 5.14 -5.03 -12.90
N GLU A 91 5.85 -4.39 -11.97
CA GLU A 91 7.30 -4.16 -12.09
C GLU A 91 8.08 -5.48 -12.19
N ALA A 92 7.80 -6.43 -11.30
CA ALA A 92 8.43 -7.75 -11.29
C ALA A 92 8.19 -8.51 -12.61
N GLU A 93 6.98 -8.42 -13.14
CA GLU A 93 6.62 -9.02 -14.43
C GLU A 93 7.38 -8.39 -15.61
N LEU A 94 7.51 -7.07 -15.60
CA LEU A 94 8.27 -6.35 -16.64
C LEU A 94 9.77 -6.66 -16.55
N ALA A 95 10.33 -6.70 -15.34
CA ALA A 95 11.76 -6.92 -15.12
C ALA A 95 12.18 -8.39 -15.36
N GLY A 96 11.33 -9.33 -14.97
CA GLY A 96 11.60 -10.77 -15.04
C GLY A 96 11.22 -11.37 -16.40
N PRO A 97 10.06 -12.04 -16.52
CA PRO A 97 9.71 -12.85 -17.70
C PRO A 97 9.80 -12.11 -19.05
N ARG A 98 9.57 -10.79 -19.05
CA ARG A 98 9.50 -9.99 -20.28
C ARG A 98 10.80 -9.27 -20.63
N ALA A 99 11.78 -9.27 -19.73
CA ALA A 99 13.06 -8.56 -19.86
C ALA A 99 12.92 -7.07 -20.29
N GLN A 100 11.82 -6.40 -19.92
CA GLN A 100 11.53 -4.99 -20.21
C GLN A 100 12.14 -4.07 -19.13
N LEU A 101 13.47 -4.16 -18.96
CA LEU A 101 14.18 -3.48 -17.87
C LEU A 101 13.97 -1.96 -17.84
N MET A 102 13.94 -1.32 -19.01
CA MET A 102 13.65 0.12 -19.08
C MET A 102 12.25 0.43 -18.54
N LEU A 103 11.22 -0.31 -18.96
CA LEU A 103 9.86 -0.05 -18.50
C LEU A 103 9.72 -0.33 -17.00
N ALA A 104 10.31 -1.42 -16.50
CA ALA A 104 10.36 -1.72 -15.07
C ALA A 104 11.03 -0.59 -14.27
N ARG A 105 12.14 -0.03 -14.76
CA ARG A 105 12.81 1.12 -14.11
C ARG A 105 11.89 2.34 -14.03
N HIS A 106 11.13 2.64 -15.08
CA HIS A 106 10.16 3.75 -15.04
C HIS A 106 9.06 3.50 -14.01
N VAL A 107 8.57 2.26 -13.90
CA VAL A 107 7.58 1.89 -12.88
C VAL A 107 8.15 2.06 -11.47
N ARG A 108 9.39 1.64 -11.22
CA ARG A 108 10.08 1.86 -9.95
C ARG A 108 10.22 3.33 -9.60
N SER A 109 10.72 4.15 -10.53
CA SER A 109 10.85 5.60 -10.29
C SER A 109 9.50 6.27 -10.02
N LEU A 110 8.43 5.82 -10.68
CA LEU A 110 7.08 6.28 -10.38
C LEU A 110 6.62 5.86 -8.97
N GLN A 111 6.98 4.67 -8.51
CA GLN A 111 6.68 4.22 -7.14
C GLN A 111 7.45 5.03 -6.08
N GLU A 112 8.72 5.38 -6.33
CA GLU A 112 9.53 6.26 -5.48
C GLU A 112 8.94 7.67 -5.38
N LEU A 113 8.46 8.23 -6.49
CA LEU A 113 7.77 9.52 -6.52
C LEU A 113 6.46 9.48 -5.72
N GLU A 114 5.70 8.39 -5.83
CA GLU A 114 4.46 8.20 -5.06
C GLU A 114 4.75 8.09 -3.54
N GLN A 115 5.81 7.39 -3.14
CA GLN A 115 6.25 7.35 -1.74
C GLN A 115 6.65 8.74 -1.23
N THR A 116 7.44 9.48 -2.01
CA THR A 116 7.85 10.86 -1.68
C THR A 116 6.65 11.77 -1.52
N ARG A 117 5.66 11.64 -2.41
CA ARG A 117 4.41 12.40 -2.34
C ARG A 117 3.62 12.06 -1.08
N LEU A 118 3.47 10.78 -0.74
CA LEU A 118 2.74 10.35 0.46
C LEU A 118 3.41 10.90 1.74
N ALA A 119 4.73 10.80 1.84
CA ALA A 119 5.49 11.35 2.97
C ALA A 119 5.34 12.87 3.08
N THR A 120 5.42 13.58 1.96
CA THR A 120 5.23 15.05 1.92
C THR A 120 3.83 15.45 2.36
N VAL A 121 2.79 14.76 1.88
CA VAL A 121 1.40 15.01 2.28
C VAL A 121 1.21 14.76 3.78
N ALA A 122 1.74 13.66 4.30
CA ALA A 122 1.66 13.35 5.74
C ALA A 122 2.32 14.46 6.59
N LEU A 123 3.50 14.94 6.18
CA LEU A 123 4.18 16.04 6.86
C LEU A 123 3.35 17.33 6.85
N LEU A 124 2.79 17.70 5.69
CA LEU A 124 1.94 18.88 5.57
C LEU A 124 0.70 18.81 6.47
N GLN A 125 0.07 17.64 6.58
CA GLN A 125 -1.09 17.44 7.46
C GLN A 125 -0.73 17.58 8.94
N VAL A 126 0.44 17.08 9.35
CA VAL A 126 0.94 17.26 10.72
C VAL A 126 1.16 18.74 11.02
N MET A 127 1.80 19.49 10.11
CA MET A 127 2.05 20.93 10.29
C MET A 127 0.76 21.77 10.25
N GLY A 128 -0.24 21.36 9.48
CA GLY A 128 -1.51 22.06 9.32
C GLY A 128 -2.55 21.80 10.41
N THR A 129 -2.29 20.89 11.35
CA THR A 129 -3.23 20.57 12.44
C THR A 129 -3.02 21.52 13.63
N PRO A 130 -4.01 22.35 14.01
CA PRO A 130 -3.90 23.24 15.17
C PRO A 130 -3.84 22.41 16.45
N GLY A 131 -2.82 22.62 17.29
CA GLY A 131 -2.60 21.88 18.55
C GLY A 131 -1.18 21.36 18.76
N VAL A 132 -0.31 21.38 17.75
CA VAL A 132 1.11 20.95 17.88
C VAL A 132 1.95 21.89 18.77
N SER A 133 1.41 23.04 19.18
CA SER A 133 2.16 24.07 19.92
C SER A 133 1.73 24.31 21.38
N GLY A 134 0.92 23.47 22.02
CA GLY A 134 0.56 23.80 23.42
C GLY A 134 0.05 22.69 24.32
N GLN A 135 -0.72 21.73 23.83
CA GLN A 135 -1.34 20.75 24.70
C GLN A 135 -1.92 19.63 23.83
N GLU A 136 -1.28 18.47 23.70
CA GLU A 136 -2.00 17.21 23.50
C GLU A 136 -1.13 15.95 23.56
N ASP A 137 -1.83 14.88 23.95
CA ASP A 137 -1.38 13.56 24.38
C ASP A 137 -0.44 12.85 23.38
N PRO A 138 0.79 12.48 23.78
CA PRO A 138 1.78 11.83 22.93
C PRO A 138 1.32 10.50 22.33
N GLU A 139 0.27 9.86 22.87
CA GLU A 139 -0.27 8.62 22.32
C GLU A 139 -1.00 8.81 20.98
N LYS A 140 -1.73 9.92 20.78
CA LYS A 140 -2.46 10.19 19.52
C LYS A 140 -1.50 10.39 18.34
N LEU A 141 -0.38 11.08 18.57
CA LEU A 141 0.68 11.29 17.57
C LEU A 141 1.41 9.99 17.22
N ARG A 142 1.66 9.12 18.22
CA ARG A 142 2.25 7.80 17.99
C ARG A 142 1.35 6.93 17.13
N GLN A 143 0.03 6.96 17.34
CA GLN A 143 -0.91 6.17 16.55
C GLN A 143 -1.00 6.64 15.07
N LEU A 144 -0.88 7.94 14.81
CA LEU A 144 -0.82 8.44 13.44
C LEU A 144 0.49 8.00 12.76
N LYS A 145 1.62 8.12 13.46
CA LYS A 145 2.95 7.74 12.96
C LYS A 145 3.08 6.23 12.71
N ILE A 146 2.46 5.40 13.54
CA ILE A 146 2.40 3.94 13.36
C ILE A 146 1.54 3.53 12.16
N ASN A 147 0.57 4.32 11.70
CA ASN A 147 -0.22 3.95 10.52
C ASN A 147 0.48 4.27 9.18
N PHE A 148 1.48 5.16 9.18
CA PHE A 148 2.28 5.47 8.00
C PHE A 148 3.51 4.57 7.84
N HIS A 149 4.08 4.06 8.94
CA HIS A 149 5.26 3.20 8.93
C HIS A 149 5.09 1.79 8.31
N PRO A 150 3.92 1.09 8.38
CA PRO A 150 3.76 -0.26 7.83
C PRO A 150 3.51 -0.27 6.32
N LEU A 151 3.69 0.87 5.64
CA LEU A 151 3.44 1.05 4.21
C LEU A 151 4.71 1.34 3.40
N LEU A 152 5.88 1.32 4.07
CA LEU A 152 7.19 1.29 3.44
C LEU A 152 7.57 -0.16 3.11
#